data_AF-A0A926PET0-F1
#
_entry.id   AF-A0A926PET0-F1
#
_cell.length_a   1.000
_cell.length_b   1.000
_cell.length_c   1.000
_cell.angle_alpha   90.00
_cell.angle_beta   90.00
_cell.angle_gamma   90.00
#
_symmetry.space_group_name_H-M   'P 1'
#
loop_
_entity.id
_entity.type
_entity.pdbx_description
1 polymer ?
#
loop_
_entity_poly.entity_id
_entity_poly.type
_entity_poly.pdbx_seq_one_letter_code
_entity_poly.pdbx_strand_id
1 'polypeptide(L)'
;MSRPHYTDKNSIQTLRDGLEEYYALNPNVTDPRKLPPEFAKILLAHDVSHVVYGCDTGMYDELKILPLTWWTSNYKFRDHLRTIKDPTISPAIRVMYDDLIKEHGVIWLYASIFFVLPQLLPELISMWSKSRKRECFVPFLDFEPLLDRSLLEIRQEFDLLPFLK
;
A
#
# COMPACT_ATOMS: atom_id res chain seq x y z
N MET A 1 -21.96 0.70 -3.44
CA MET A 1 -21.09 1.52 -2.60
C MET A 1 -20.32 2.46 -3.51
N SER A 2 -20.18 3.74 -3.15
CA SER A 2 -19.33 4.67 -3.90
C SER A 2 -17.87 4.25 -3.73
N ARG A 3 -17.07 4.43 -4.78
CA ARG A 3 -15.63 4.17 -4.75
C ARG A 3 -14.97 5.13 -3.72
N PRO A 4 -13.99 4.69 -2.91
CA PRO A 4 -13.34 5.59 -1.93
C PRO A 4 -12.70 6.78 -2.63
N HIS A 5 -12.82 7.98 -2.07
CA HIS A 5 -12.33 9.19 -2.73
C HIS A 5 -10.81 9.17 -2.90
N TYR A 6 -10.06 8.59 -1.96
CA TYR A 6 -8.62 8.47 -2.09
C TYR A 6 -8.19 7.64 -3.31
N THR A 7 -9.05 6.77 -3.86
CA THR A 7 -8.71 5.99 -5.06
C THR A 7 -8.85 6.77 -6.36
N ASP A 8 -9.48 7.95 -6.35
CA ASP A 8 -9.46 8.85 -7.50
C ASP A 8 -8.04 9.38 -7.67
N LYS A 9 -7.41 9.15 -8.83
CA LYS A 9 -6.06 9.62 -9.16
C LYS A 9 -5.89 11.14 -8.98
N ASN A 10 -6.96 11.91 -9.15
CA ASN A 10 -6.98 13.36 -9.02
C ASN A 10 -7.51 13.84 -7.67
N SER A 11 -7.66 12.95 -6.68
CA SER A 11 -8.16 13.32 -5.35
C SER A 11 -7.34 14.47 -4.74
N ILE A 12 -8.06 15.48 -4.26
CA ILE A 12 -7.50 16.66 -3.58
C ILE A 12 -7.55 16.51 -2.05
N GLN A 13 -8.00 15.36 -1.54
CA GLN A 13 -7.91 15.05 -0.11
C GLN A 13 -6.46 15.14 0.36
N THR A 14 -6.24 15.55 1.60
CA THR A 14 -4.92 15.37 2.21
C THR A 14 -4.63 13.88 2.40
N LEU A 15 -3.36 13.50 2.48
CA LEU A 15 -2.99 12.13 2.82
C LEU A 15 -3.62 11.69 4.15
N ARG A 16 -3.69 12.59 5.13
CA ARG A 16 -4.37 12.37 6.41
C ARG A 16 -5.86 12.08 6.22
N ASP A 17 -6.58 12.87 5.43
CA ASP A 17 -8.01 12.65 5.17
C ASP A 17 -8.24 11.31 4.46
N GLY A 18 -7.37 10.97 3.51
CA GLY A 18 -7.44 9.69 2.81
C GLY A 18 -7.19 8.49 3.72
N LEU A 19 -6.29 8.61 4.71
CA LEU A 19 -6.06 7.58 5.73
C LEU A 19 -7.26 7.42 6.67
N GLU A 20 -7.86 8.51 7.12
CA GLU A 20 -9.07 8.43 7.96
C GLU A 20 -10.24 7.82 7.19
N GLU A 21 -10.41 8.14 5.89
CA GLU A 21 -11.37 7.45 5.02
C GLU A 21 -11.04 5.96 4.88
N TYR A 22 -9.78 5.60 4.64
CA TYR A 22 -9.32 4.22 4.55
C TYR A 22 -9.68 3.40 5.80
N TYR A 23 -9.39 3.90 6.99
CA TYR A 23 -9.72 3.18 8.23
C TYR A 23 -11.22 3.14 8.50
N ALA A 24 -11.98 4.17 8.12
CA ALA A 24 -13.44 4.18 8.26
C ALA A 24 -14.11 3.13 7.37
N LEU A 25 -13.56 2.88 6.17
CA LEU A 25 -14.07 1.90 5.21
C LEU A 25 -13.59 0.47 5.49
N ASN A 26 -12.46 0.30 6.17
CA ASN A 26 -11.84 -0.99 6.47
C ASN A 26 -11.77 -1.26 7.98
N PRO A 27 -12.91 -1.40 8.69
CA PRO A 27 -12.93 -1.57 10.15
C PRO A 27 -12.30 -2.89 10.64
N ASN A 28 -12.09 -3.84 9.73
CA ASN A 28 -11.45 -5.13 10.00
C ASN A 28 -9.92 -5.06 10.00
N VAL A 29 -9.34 -4.00 9.42
CA VAL A 29 -7.89 -3.78 9.43
C VAL A 29 -7.44 -3.34 10.82
N THR A 30 -6.36 -3.94 11.31
CA THR A 30 -5.77 -3.59 12.59
C THR A 30 -5.26 -2.16 12.59
N ASP A 31 -5.80 -1.32 13.49
CA ASP A 31 -5.35 0.06 13.67
C ASP A 31 -3.90 0.11 14.19
N PRO A 32 -2.94 0.66 13.41
CA PRO A 32 -1.54 0.72 13.80
C PRO A 32 -1.29 1.48 15.10
N ARG A 33 -2.17 2.41 15.48
CA ARG A 33 -2.05 3.23 16.70
C ARG A 33 -2.16 2.39 17.98
N LYS A 34 -2.63 1.15 17.88
CA LYS A 34 -2.77 0.21 19.02
C LYS A 34 -1.57 -0.73 19.19
N LEU A 35 -0.55 -0.58 18.34
CA LEU A 35 0.57 -1.51 18.24
C LEU A 35 1.88 -0.88 18.74
N PRO A 36 2.89 -1.68 19.10
CA PRO A 36 4.21 -1.19 19.47
C PRO A 36 4.80 -0.25 18.39
N PRO A 37 5.55 0.81 18.73
CA PRO A 37 5.92 1.87 17.79
C PRO A 37 6.62 1.41 16.49
N GLU A 38 7.59 0.50 16.61
CA GLU A 38 8.33 -0.03 15.45
C GLU A 38 7.44 -0.86 14.52
N PHE A 39 6.48 -1.59 15.09
CA PHE A 39 5.46 -2.31 14.34
C PHE A 39 4.46 -1.32 13.72
N ALA A 40 3.94 -0.39 14.51
CA ALA A 40 3.00 0.62 14.03
C ALA A 40 3.55 1.38 12.81
N LYS A 41 4.85 1.73 12.81
CA LYS A 41 5.46 2.48 11.71
C LYS A 41 5.42 1.74 10.37
N ILE A 42 5.73 0.45 10.34
CA ILE A 42 5.70 -0.32 9.07
C ILE A 42 4.28 -0.55 8.56
N LEU A 43 3.32 -0.75 9.47
CA LEU A 43 1.90 -0.93 9.13
C LEU A 43 1.28 0.39 8.65
N LEU A 44 1.61 1.51 9.29
CA LEU A 44 1.22 2.85 8.81
C LEU A 44 1.78 3.14 7.43
N ALA A 45 3.05 2.83 7.18
CA ALA A 45 3.68 3.03 5.87
C ALA A 45 2.99 2.19 4.77
N HIS A 46 2.54 0.99 5.12
CA HIS A 46 1.72 0.14 4.26
C HIS A 46 0.36 0.80 3.96
N ASP A 47 -0.38 1.22 4.98
CA ASP A 47 -1.69 1.83 4.83
C ASP A 47 -1.61 3.16 4.05
N VAL A 48 -0.57 3.96 4.30
CA VAL A 48 -0.21 5.15 3.51
C VAL A 48 -0.04 4.80 2.04
N SER A 49 0.57 3.65 1.73
CA SER A 49 0.77 3.22 0.35
C SER A 49 -0.57 2.98 -0.35
N HIS A 50 -1.59 2.43 0.33
CA HIS A 50 -2.93 2.28 -0.26
C HIS A 50 -3.50 3.63 -0.70
N VAL A 51 -3.39 4.63 0.17
CA VAL A 51 -3.93 5.96 -0.06
C VAL A 51 -3.12 6.70 -1.14
N VAL A 52 -1.79 6.69 -1.07
CA VAL A 52 -0.91 7.36 -2.05
C VAL A 52 -1.07 6.76 -3.44
N TYR A 53 -1.09 5.43 -3.55
CA TYR A 53 -1.19 4.73 -4.83
C TYR A 53 -2.61 4.49 -5.31
N GLY A 54 -3.63 4.88 -4.54
CA GLY A 54 -5.04 4.71 -4.90
C GLY A 54 -5.44 3.23 -5.04
N CYS A 55 -4.86 2.38 -4.18
CA CYS A 55 -5.10 0.95 -4.12
C CYS A 55 -6.16 0.64 -3.06
N ASP A 56 -7.13 -0.21 -3.40
CA ASP A 56 -8.11 -0.74 -2.44
C ASP A 56 -7.52 -1.90 -1.62
N THR A 57 -8.31 -2.51 -0.73
CA THR A 57 -7.92 -3.68 0.11
C THR A 57 -8.25 -5.03 -0.55
N GLY A 58 -8.75 -5.03 -1.78
CA GLY A 58 -8.98 -6.25 -2.55
C GLY A 58 -7.66 -6.93 -2.95
N MET A 59 -7.67 -8.26 -3.07
CA MET A 59 -6.47 -9.07 -3.37
C MET A 59 -5.66 -8.59 -4.59
N TYR A 60 -6.32 -8.03 -5.60
CA TYR A 60 -5.64 -7.44 -6.76
C TYR A 60 -4.71 -6.29 -6.37
N ASP A 61 -5.22 -5.37 -5.56
CA ASP A 61 -4.50 -4.18 -5.14
C ASP A 61 -3.49 -4.50 -4.03
N GLU A 62 -3.79 -5.45 -3.13
CA GLU A 62 -2.85 -6.02 -2.16
C GLU A 62 -1.60 -6.64 -2.82
N LEU A 63 -1.79 -7.37 -3.93
CA LEU A 63 -0.66 -7.93 -4.68
C LEU A 63 0.05 -6.88 -5.53
N LYS A 64 -0.67 -5.86 -6.00
CA LYS A 64 -0.11 -4.76 -6.81
C LYS A 64 0.73 -3.80 -5.97
N ILE A 65 0.32 -3.50 -4.74
CA ILE A 65 0.95 -2.47 -3.92
C ILE A 65 2.38 -2.82 -3.54
N LEU A 66 2.68 -4.10 -3.32
CA LEU A 66 4.03 -4.58 -3.00
C LEU A 66 5.08 -4.19 -4.07
N PRO A 67 4.96 -4.63 -5.34
CA PRO A 67 5.90 -4.24 -6.38
C PRO A 67 5.84 -2.75 -6.71
N LEU A 68 4.67 -2.10 -6.60
CA LEU A 68 4.56 -0.65 -6.78
C LEU A 68 5.45 0.07 -5.75
N THR A 69 5.28 -0.22 -4.47
CA THR A 69 6.10 0.30 -3.37
C THR A 69 7.59 0.05 -3.62
N TRP A 70 7.98 -1.17 -4.01
CA TRP A 70 9.40 -1.48 -4.29
C TRP A 70 9.99 -0.66 -5.43
N TRP A 71 9.19 -0.31 -6.42
CA TRP A 71 9.63 0.41 -7.61
C TRP A 71 9.52 1.93 -7.49
N THR A 72 8.56 2.46 -6.73
CA THR A 72 8.27 3.90 -6.67
C THR A 72 8.60 4.55 -5.33
N SER A 73 8.93 3.78 -4.29
CA SER A 73 9.37 4.31 -2.99
C SER A 73 10.86 4.06 -2.72
N ASN A 74 11.40 4.66 -1.67
CA ASN A 74 12.75 4.36 -1.18
C ASN A 74 12.86 3.00 -0.47
N TYR A 75 11.75 2.31 -0.19
CA TYR A 75 11.71 0.98 0.42
C TYR A 75 11.74 -0.11 -0.65
N LYS A 76 12.84 -0.87 -0.72
CA LYS A 76 13.07 -1.85 -1.80
C LYS A 76 12.75 -3.26 -1.35
N PHE A 77 12.66 -4.18 -2.31
CA PHE A 77 12.47 -5.61 -2.04
C PHE A 77 13.50 -6.18 -1.05
N ARG A 78 14.75 -5.68 -1.06
CA ARG A 78 15.78 -6.09 -0.10
C ARG A 78 15.42 -5.69 1.34
N ASP A 79 14.82 -4.52 1.52
CA ASP A 79 14.37 -4.04 2.82
C ASP A 79 13.16 -4.82 3.29
N HIS A 80 12.24 -5.16 2.38
CA HIS A 80 11.13 -6.07 2.66
C HIS A 80 11.61 -7.45 3.14
N LEU A 81 12.61 -8.03 2.48
CA LEU A 81 13.22 -9.29 2.93
C LEU A 81 13.89 -9.16 4.31
N ARG A 82 14.42 -7.99 4.67
CA ARG A 82 14.96 -7.74 6.02
C ARG A 82 13.83 -7.66 7.04
N THR A 83 12.75 -6.93 6.73
CA THR A 83 11.56 -6.80 7.57
C THR A 83 10.93 -8.16 7.89
N ILE A 84 10.81 -9.06 6.90
CA ILE A 84 10.28 -10.42 7.11
C ILE A 84 11.18 -11.26 8.04
N LYS A 85 12.50 -11.04 7.99
CA LYS A 85 13.48 -11.80 8.79
C LYS A 85 13.68 -11.22 10.18
N ASP A 86 13.34 -9.95 10.40
CA ASP A 86 13.45 -9.31 11.70
C ASP A 86 12.37 -9.84 12.65
N PRO A 87 12.72 -10.52 13.75
CA PRO A 87 11.73 -11.05 14.69
C PRO A 87 10.92 -9.94 15.37
N THR A 88 11.41 -8.71 15.39
CA THR A 88 10.75 -7.55 15.98
C THR A 88 9.68 -6.97 15.06
N ILE A 89 9.90 -7.00 13.73
CA ILE A 89 9.04 -6.35 12.73
C ILE A 89 8.18 -7.35 11.96
N SER A 90 8.65 -8.59 11.78
CA SER A 90 7.89 -9.66 11.11
C SER A 90 6.49 -9.94 11.67
N PRO A 91 6.16 -9.71 12.97
CA PRO A 91 4.79 -9.78 13.44
C PRO A 91 3.84 -8.82 12.69
N ALA A 92 4.36 -7.72 12.14
CA ALA A 92 3.57 -6.76 11.40
C ALA A 92 2.95 -7.33 10.14
N ILE A 93 3.78 -8.03 9.38
CA ILE A 93 3.38 -8.69 8.15
C ILE A 93 2.38 -9.81 8.48
N ARG A 94 2.58 -10.50 9.61
CA ARG A 94 1.64 -11.54 10.06
C ARG A 94 0.27 -10.96 10.38
N VAL A 95 0.19 -9.81 11.04
CA VAL A 95 -1.10 -9.16 11.35
C VAL A 95 -1.86 -8.82 10.07
N MET A 96 -1.20 -8.29 9.03
CA MET A 96 -1.84 -8.04 7.73
C MET A 96 -2.46 -9.33 7.14
N TYR A 97 -1.72 -10.44 7.18
CA TYR A 97 -2.24 -11.75 6.73
C TYR A 97 -3.35 -12.29 7.63
N ASP A 98 -3.23 -12.13 8.94
CA ASP A 98 -4.22 -12.59 9.92
C ASP A 98 -5.54 -11.85 9.76
N ASP A 99 -5.52 -10.54 9.47
CA ASP A 99 -6.71 -9.74 9.18
C ASP A 99 -7.42 -10.26 7.91
N LEU A 100 -6.68 -10.53 6.83
CA LEU A 100 -7.21 -11.12 5.59
C LEU A 100 -7.81 -12.52 5.82
N ILE A 101 -7.12 -13.37 6.59
CA ILE A 101 -7.57 -14.72 6.90
C ILE A 101 -8.82 -14.69 7.79
N LYS A 102 -8.87 -13.77 8.75
CA LYS A 102 -10.02 -13.61 9.65
C LYS A 102 -11.26 -13.14 8.90
N GLU A 103 -11.09 -12.27 7.93
CA GLU A 103 -12.21 -11.72 7.16
C GLU A 103 -12.73 -12.70 6.10
N HIS A 104 -11.84 -13.36 5.36
CA HIS A 104 -12.21 -14.12 4.17
C HIS A 104 -11.91 -15.63 4.24
N GLY A 105 -11.07 -16.06 5.18
CA GLY A 105 -10.63 -17.44 5.33
C GLY A 105 -9.40 -17.80 4.49
N VAL A 106 -8.66 -18.80 4.95
CA VAL A 106 -7.38 -19.23 4.35
C VAL A 106 -7.53 -19.83 2.95
N ILE A 107 -8.61 -20.57 2.69
CA ILE A 107 -8.87 -21.17 1.36
C ILE A 107 -9.09 -20.07 0.33
N TRP A 108 -9.86 -19.05 0.70
CA TRP A 108 -10.08 -17.89 -0.15
C TRP A 108 -8.78 -17.15 -0.43
N LEU A 109 -7.94 -16.94 0.58
CA LEU A 109 -6.65 -16.25 0.41
C LEU A 109 -5.80 -16.90 -0.70
N TYR A 110 -5.56 -18.21 -0.61
CA TYR A 110 -4.73 -18.91 -1.59
C TYR A 110 -5.38 -19.02 -2.97
N ALA A 111 -6.70 -19.23 -3.02
CA ALA A 111 -7.44 -19.26 -4.29
C ALA A 111 -7.38 -17.89 -4.98
N SER A 112 -7.63 -16.81 -4.24
CA SER A 112 -7.60 -15.45 -4.75
C SER A 112 -6.22 -15.10 -5.30
N ILE A 113 -5.13 -15.41 -4.58
CA ILE A 113 -3.77 -15.21 -5.10
C ILE A 113 -3.58 -15.94 -6.44
N PHE A 114 -3.99 -17.21 -6.51
CA PHE A 114 -3.83 -18.03 -7.71
C PHE A 114 -4.57 -17.47 -8.93
N PHE A 115 -5.79 -16.94 -8.75
CA PHE A 115 -6.58 -16.36 -9.85
C PHE A 115 -6.19 -14.93 -10.22
N VAL A 116 -5.78 -14.13 -9.24
CA VAL A 116 -5.44 -12.71 -9.43
C VAL A 116 -4.05 -12.54 -10.04
N LEU A 117 -3.08 -13.34 -9.62
CA LEU A 117 -1.69 -13.17 -10.03
C LEU A 117 -1.51 -13.18 -11.57
N PRO A 118 -2.11 -14.11 -12.35
CA PRO A 118 -2.01 -14.08 -13.81
C PRO A 118 -2.61 -12.81 -14.45
N GLN A 119 -3.67 -12.26 -13.86
CA GLN A 119 -4.32 -11.04 -14.34
C GLN A 119 -3.49 -9.79 -14.06
N LEU A 120 -2.70 -9.81 -12.98
CA LEU A 120 -1.84 -8.72 -12.57
C LEU A 120 -0.53 -8.66 -13.39
N LEU A 121 -0.06 -9.78 -13.95
CA LEU A 121 1.22 -9.85 -14.68
C LEU A 121 1.41 -8.79 -15.79
N PRO A 122 0.45 -8.53 -16.70
CA PRO A 122 0.64 -7.51 -17.73
C PRO A 122 0.80 -6.10 -17.15
N GLU A 123 0.07 -5.81 -16.06
CA GLU A 123 0.17 -4.54 -15.35
C GLU A 123 1.52 -4.40 -14.66
N LEU A 124 2.04 -5.45 -14.03
CA LEU A 124 3.39 -5.45 -13.43
C LEU A 124 4.49 -5.20 -14.47
N ILE A 125 4.39 -5.79 -15.66
CA ILE A 125 5.36 -5.55 -16.73
C ILE A 125 5.31 -4.09 -17.18
N SER A 126 4.11 -3.52 -17.32
CA SER A 126 3.92 -2.11 -17.65
C SER A 126 4.49 -1.18 -16.57
N MET A 127 4.17 -1.45 -15.31
CA MET A 127 4.66 -0.71 -14.14
C MET A 127 6.18 -0.76 -14.07
N TRP A 128 6.77 -1.95 -14.21
CA TRP A 128 8.22 -2.11 -14.22
C TRP A 128 8.86 -1.28 -15.33
N SER A 129 8.33 -1.35 -16.55
CA SER A 129 8.86 -0.58 -17.68
C SER A 129 8.84 0.93 -17.41
N LYS A 130 7.74 1.44 -16.84
CA LYS A 130 7.57 2.86 -16.46
C LYS A 130 8.48 3.27 -15.29
N SER A 131 8.84 2.34 -14.41
CA SER A 131 9.63 2.65 -13.20
C SER A 131 11.14 2.66 -13.41
N ARG A 132 11.66 2.11 -14.52
CA ARG A 132 13.11 1.91 -14.74
C ARG A 132 13.98 3.17 -14.75
N LYS A 133 13.43 4.34 -15.03
CA LYS A 133 14.20 5.60 -15.22
C LYS A 133 13.84 6.67 -14.19
N ARG A 134 13.33 6.27 -13.03
CA ARG A 134 12.86 7.19 -12.01
C ARG A 134 14.00 7.67 -11.14
N GLU A 135 14.01 8.97 -10.87
CA GLU A 135 14.95 9.63 -9.97
C GLU A 135 14.26 10.11 -8.68
N CYS A 136 12.92 10.17 -8.69
CA CYS A 136 12.10 10.59 -7.56
C CYS A 136 11.36 9.39 -6.92
N PHE A 137 11.46 9.28 -5.59
CA PHE A 137 10.92 8.16 -4.81
C PHE A 137 10.15 8.64 -3.59
N VAL A 138 8.99 8.02 -3.35
CA VAL A 138 8.19 8.26 -2.15
C VAL A 138 8.98 7.84 -0.90
N PRO A 139 9.07 8.68 0.15
CA PRO A 139 9.67 8.30 1.42
C PRO A 139 8.73 7.36 2.18
N PHE A 140 8.92 6.06 2.02
CA PHE A 140 7.99 5.04 2.53
C PHE A 140 7.86 5.06 4.06
N LEU A 141 8.98 5.09 4.79
CA LEU A 141 8.97 5.15 6.25
C LEU A 141 8.91 6.58 6.80
N ASP A 142 9.24 7.59 6.01
CA ASP A 142 9.29 8.98 6.45
C ASP A 142 8.18 9.78 5.75
N PHE A 143 6.96 9.26 5.83
CA PHE A 143 5.78 9.79 5.13
C PHE A 143 5.11 10.95 5.89
N GLU A 144 5.47 11.18 7.16
CA GLU A 144 4.83 12.16 8.03
C GLU A 144 4.81 13.59 7.45
N PRO A 145 5.86 14.08 6.76
CA PRO A 145 5.83 15.38 6.08
C PRO A 145 4.79 15.49 4.96
N LEU A 146 4.26 14.36 4.48
CA LEU A 146 3.26 14.30 3.42
C LEU A 146 1.81 14.34 3.94
N LEU A 147 1.60 14.16 5.25
CA LEU A 147 0.25 13.96 5.82
C LEU A 147 -0.73 15.08 5.48
N ASP A 148 -0.28 16.33 5.56
CA ASP A 148 -1.15 17.51 5.36
C ASP A 148 -1.12 18.02 3.91
N ARG A 149 -0.48 17.29 3.00
CA ARG A 149 -0.40 17.61 1.57
C ARG A 149 -1.48 16.88 0.80
N SER A 150 -1.95 17.46 -0.30
CA SER A 150 -2.97 16.80 -1.12
C SER A 150 -2.42 15.58 -1.85
N LEU A 151 -3.25 14.56 -2.04
CA LEU A 151 -2.87 13.35 -2.79
C LEU A 151 -2.47 13.68 -4.22
N LEU A 152 -3.14 14.63 -4.87
CA LEU A 152 -2.76 15.11 -6.20
C LEU A 152 -1.33 15.68 -6.22
N GLU A 153 -0.96 16.55 -5.27
CA GLU A 153 0.39 17.10 -5.20
C GLU A 153 1.44 16.02 -4.96
N ILE A 154 1.19 15.08 -4.04
CA ILE A 154 2.10 13.96 -3.76
C ILE A 154 2.29 13.11 -5.02
N ARG A 155 1.19 12.77 -5.70
CA ARG A 155 1.23 11.94 -6.92
C ARG A 155 1.89 12.63 -8.09
N GLN A 156 1.84 13.95 -8.17
CA GLN A 156 2.56 14.72 -9.17
C GLN A 156 4.05 14.80 -8.85
N GLU A 157 4.43 15.17 -7.62
CA GLU A 157 5.83 15.28 -7.20
C GLU A 157 6.59 13.97 -7.37
N PHE A 158 5.95 12.86 -6.98
CA PHE A 158 6.53 11.53 -7.11
C PHE A 158 6.11 10.85 -8.42
N ASP A 159 5.69 11.56 -9.48
CA ASP A 159 5.41 10.99 -10.80
C ASP A 159 4.58 9.68 -10.77
N LEU A 160 3.58 9.62 -9.89
CA LEU A 160 2.79 8.41 -9.62
C LEU A 160 1.60 8.27 -10.56
N LEU A 161 1.10 9.38 -11.12
CA LEU A 161 -0.07 9.40 -12.00
C LEU A 161 -0.06 8.34 -13.14
N PRO A 162 1.08 7.99 -13.77
CA PRO A 162 1.13 6.93 -14.79
C PRO A 162 0.79 5.51 -14.29
N PHE A 163 0.76 5.28 -12.97
CA PHE A 163 0.49 3.99 -12.33
C PHE A 163 -0.93 3.87 -11.76
N LEU A 164 -1.66 4.99 -11.69
CA LEU A 164 -3.02 5.07 -11.19
C LEU A 164 -4.02 4.97 -12.35
N LYS A 165 -5.21 4.41 -12.08
CA LYS A 165 -6.29 4.23 -13.05
C LYS A 165 -7.35 5.32 -12.90
#